data_AF-A0A4S4AXB8-F1
#
_entry.id   AF-A0A4S4AXB8-F1
#
_cell.length_a   1.000
_cell.length_b   1.000
_cell.length_c   1.000
_cell.angle_alpha   90.00
_cell.angle_beta   90.00
_cell.angle_gamma   90.00
#
_symmetry.space_group_name_H-M   'P 1'
#
loop_
_entity.id
_entity.type
_entity.pdbx_description
1 polymer ?
#
loop_
_entity_poly.entity_id
_entity_poly.type
_entity_poly.pdbx_seq_one_letter_code
_entity_poly.pdbx_strand_id
1 'polypeptide(L)'
;MRLSADFHFLAEEHRVLVGRLGRVQQRCSDLLASQAAEIERLRGEVMRLRAHVITRDTALAYAREDLAALRAAIPGLPRRLALARRVEALMQRVQELMRERRALRAAAGSTAAVPLMRATALADLREKAVLCIGRDESGAHVARRMVEMAGGQFLHHTADEADDHAALEASLVAADLVICQSGCVGHNAYWRVQDHCRRTGKQCVLVEQPRALEVLRQRAAERG
;
A
#
# COMPACT_ATOMS: atom_id res chain seq x y z
N MET A 1 101.71 -22.58 50.53
CA MET A 1 101.44 -21.42 49.65
C MET A 1 100.35 -21.68 48.60
N ARG A 2 100.32 -22.85 47.89
CA ARG A 2 99.26 -23.18 46.90
C ARG A 2 97.82 -23.24 47.46
N LEU A 3 97.61 -23.92 48.59
CA LEU A 3 96.28 -24.04 49.23
C LEU A 3 95.64 -22.68 49.60
N SER A 4 96.45 -21.67 49.90
CA SER A 4 95.96 -20.32 50.20
C SER A 4 95.46 -19.61 48.94
N ALA A 5 96.11 -19.85 47.79
CA ALA A 5 95.71 -19.26 46.51
C ALA A 5 94.40 -19.88 46.00
N ASP A 6 94.23 -21.19 46.14
CA ASP A 6 93.01 -21.91 45.75
C ASP A 6 91.79 -21.47 46.59
N PHE A 7 91.98 -21.24 47.89
CA PHE A 7 90.93 -20.71 48.76
C PHE A 7 90.53 -19.27 48.39
N HIS A 8 91.49 -18.40 48.09
CA HIS A 8 91.21 -17.05 47.64
C HIS A 8 90.46 -17.03 46.29
N PHE A 9 90.82 -17.92 45.36
CA PHE A 9 90.13 -18.08 44.09
C PHE A 9 88.66 -18.51 44.29
N LEU A 10 88.43 -19.52 45.13
CA LEU A 10 87.07 -20.00 45.42
C LEU A 10 86.22 -18.93 46.12
N ALA A 11 86.82 -18.16 47.03
CA ALA A 11 86.13 -17.05 47.70
C ALA A 11 85.74 -15.92 46.72
N GLU A 12 86.58 -15.67 45.72
CA GLU A 12 86.29 -14.72 44.64
C GLU A 12 85.11 -15.20 43.78
N GLU A 13 85.17 -16.45 43.33
CA GLU A 13 84.12 -17.06 42.52
C GLU A 13 82.79 -17.11 43.27
N HIS A 14 82.81 -17.48 44.55
CA HIS A 14 81.63 -17.48 45.41
C HIS A 14 81.01 -16.07 45.51
N ARG A 15 81.83 -15.02 45.65
CA ARG A 15 81.33 -13.64 45.70
C ARG A 15 80.68 -13.21 44.39
N VAL A 16 81.27 -13.59 43.26
CA VAL A 16 80.71 -13.32 41.93
C VAL A 16 79.36 -14.05 41.76
N LEU A 17 79.28 -15.32 42.17
CA LEU A 17 78.07 -16.13 42.12
C LEU A 17 76.96 -15.54 43.00
N VAL A 18 77.26 -15.19 44.25
CA VAL A 18 76.32 -14.55 45.17
C VAL A 18 75.82 -13.21 44.61
N GLY A 19 76.72 -12.38 44.06
CA GLY A 19 76.34 -11.13 43.41
C GLY A 19 75.45 -11.35 42.18
N ARG A 20 75.70 -12.40 41.39
CA ARG A 20 74.86 -12.75 40.24
C ARG A 20 73.49 -13.27 40.68
N LEU A 21 73.43 -14.10 41.70
CA LEU A 21 72.18 -14.59 42.28
C LEU A 21 71.34 -13.44 42.82
N GLY A 22 71.95 -12.53 43.58
CA GLY A 22 71.28 -11.33 44.10
C GLY A 22 70.69 -10.46 42.97
N ARG A 23 71.42 -10.25 41.87
CA ARG A 23 70.89 -9.52 40.70
C ARG A 23 69.71 -10.24 40.04
N VAL A 24 69.77 -11.56 39.90
CA VAL A 24 68.65 -12.34 39.33
C VAL A 24 67.45 -12.29 40.27
N GLN A 25 67.65 -12.50 41.57
CA GLN A 25 66.61 -12.44 42.59
C GLN A 25 65.94 -11.07 42.63
N GLN A 26 66.70 -9.98 42.53
CA GLN A 26 66.14 -8.64 42.48
C GLN A 26 65.25 -8.46 41.26
N ARG A 27 65.74 -8.81 40.06
CA ARG A 27 64.92 -8.72 38.82
C ARG A 27 63.66 -9.57 38.88
N CYS A 28 63.74 -10.78 39.44
CA CYS A 28 62.57 -11.63 39.62
C CYS A 28 61.57 -10.99 40.61
N SER A 29 62.07 -10.41 41.70
CA SER A 29 61.23 -9.73 42.70
C SER A 29 60.53 -8.51 42.10
N ASP A 30 61.26 -7.69 41.33
CA ASP A 30 60.71 -6.52 40.65
C ASP A 30 59.65 -6.92 39.60
N LEU A 31 59.90 -7.99 38.84
CA LEU A 31 58.92 -8.52 37.89
C LEU A 31 57.67 -9.04 38.59
N LEU A 32 57.81 -9.80 39.68
CA LEU A 32 56.67 -10.29 40.45
C LEU A 32 55.85 -9.14 41.06
N ALA A 33 56.52 -8.11 41.57
CA ALA A 33 55.86 -6.94 42.13
C ALA A 33 55.07 -6.18 41.05
N SER A 34 55.66 -5.95 39.88
CA SER A 34 54.97 -5.29 38.75
C SER A 34 53.79 -6.11 38.24
N GLN A 35 53.94 -7.44 38.12
CA GLN A 35 52.84 -8.32 37.73
C GLN A 35 51.71 -8.35 38.76
N ALA A 36 52.04 -8.38 40.05
CA ALA A 36 51.03 -8.32 41.11
C ALA A 36 50.24 -7.00 41.09
N ALA A 37 50.91 -5.88 40.88
CA ALA A 37 50.26 -4.58 40.74
C ALA A 37 49.31 -4.53 39.53
N GLU A 38 49.73 -5.11 38.40
CA GLU A 38 48.89 -5.17 37.19
C GLU A 38 47.67 -6.09 37.38
N ILE A 39 47.85 -7.23 38.06
CA ILE A 39 46.74 -8.13 38.40
C ILE A 39 45.70 -7.39 39.27
N GLU A 40 46.14 -6.63 40.27
CA GLU A 40 45.22 -5.86 41.12
C GLU A 40 44.52 -4.74 40.35
N ARG A 41 45.23 -4.04 39.45
CA ARG A 41 44.63 -3.03 38.56
C ARG A 41 43.53 -3.66 37.69
N LEU A 42 43.83 -4.78 37.02
CA LEU A 42 42.89 -5.48 36.15
C LEU A 42 41.71 -6.06 36.94
N ARG A 43 41.93 -6.60 38.15
CA ARG A 43 40.85 -7.05 39.05
C ARG A 43 39.91 -5.90 39.40
N GLY A 44 40.46 -4.73 39.71
CA GLY A 44 39.67 -3.52 39.95
C GLY A 44 38.89 -3.05 38.71
N GLU A 45 39.44 -3.19 37.51
CA GLU A 45 38.74 -2.89 36.25
C GLU A 45 37.60 -3.87 35.98
N VAL A 46 37.84 -5.17 36.16
CA VAL A 46 36.80 -6.20 36.03
C VAL A 46 35.66 -5.94 37.01
N MET A 47 35.97 -5.59 38.27
CA MET A 47 34.94 -5.26 39.26
C MET A 47 34.13 -4.03 38.85
N ARG A 48 34.77 -2.95 38.39
CA ARG A 48 34.10 -1.74 37.91
C ARG A 48 33.21 -2.02 36.69
N LEU A 49 33.72 -2.75 35.70
CA LEU A 49 32.94 -3.11 34.50
C LEU A 49 31.75 -4.00 34.86
N ARG A 50 31.92 -4.98 35.76
CA ARG A 50 30.81 -5.80 36.26
C ARG A 50 29.76 -4.95 36.97
N ALA A 51 30.16 -3.99 37.80
CA ALA A 51 29.23 -3.08 38.44
C ALA A 51 28.44 -2.26 37.41
N HIS A 52 29.10 -1.73 36.37
CA HIS A 52 28.41 -1.00 35.30
C HIS A 52 27.39 -1.87 34.54
N VAL A 53 27.73 -3.14 34.25
CA VAL A 53 26.81 -4.08 33.60
C VAL A 53 25.61 -4.35 34.51
N ILE A 54 25.85 -4.67 35.78
CA ILE A 54 24.78 -4.92 36.76
C ILE A 54 23.84 -3.72 36.87
N THR A 55 24.35 -2.50 36.95
CA THR A 55 23.55 -1.27 37.02
C THR A 55 22.72 -1.06 35.75
N ARG A 56 23.29 -1.32 34.57
CA ARG A 56 22.58 -1.17 33.30
C ARG A 56 21.50 -2.24 33.13
N ASP A 57 21.80 -3.49 33.45
CA ASP A 57 20.88 -4.61 33.29
C ASP A 57 19.72 -4.53 34.28
N THR A 58 19.98 -4.09 35.52
CA THR A 58 18.92 -3.81 36.50
C THR A 58 18.02 -2.67 36.04
N ALA A 59 18.57 -1.56 35.57
CA ALA A 59 17.77 -0.46 35.02
C ALA A 59 16.93 -0.91 33.80
N LEU A 60 17.50 -1.74 32.93
CA LEU A 60 16.79 -2.30 31.77
C LEU A 60 15.67 -3.26 32.19
N ALA A 61 15.89 -4.06 33.25
CA ALA A 61 14.86 -4.94 33.80
C ALA A 61 13.67 -4.12 34.33
N TYR A 62 13.91 -3.11 35.16
CA TYR A 62 12.85 -2.22 35.65
C TYR A 62 12.09 -1.53 34.51
N ALA A 63 12.79 -0.98 33.52
CA ALA A 63 12.14 -0.33 32.38
C ALA A 63 11.27 -1.31 31.56
N ARG A 64 11.66 -2.58 31.47
CA ARG A 64 10.86 -3.62 30.80
C ARG A 64 9.60 -3.96 31.60
N GLU A 65 9.72 -4.05 32.92
CA GLU A 65 8.59 -4.28 33.82
C GLU A 65 7.59 -3.12 33.75
N ASP A 66 8.06 -1.87 33.81
CA ASP A 66 7.23 -0.67 33.67
C ASP A 66 6.49 -0.65 32.32
N LEU A 67 7.20 -0.96 31.22
CA LEU A 67 6.58 -1.06 29.89
C LEU A 67 5.53 -2.19 29.83
N ALA A 68 5.80 -3.33 30.48
CA ALA A 68 4.84 -4.42 30.55
C ALA A 68 3.59 -4.02 31.36
N ALA A 69 3.79 -3.35 32.50
CA ALA A 69 2.71 -2.83 33.34
C ALA A 69 1.85 -1.80 32.59
N LEU A 70 2.48 -0.83 31.91
CA LEU A 70 1.77 0.16 31.09
C LEU A 70 0.98 -0.50 29.94
N ARG A 71 1.56 -1.50 29.27
CA ARG A 71 0.86 -2.26 28.21
C ARG A 71 -0.33 -3.03 28.76
N ALA A 72 -0.21 -3.63 29.95
CA ALA A 72 -1.30 -4.32 30.62
C ALA A 72 -2.40 -3.34 31.08
N ALA A 73 -2.01 -2.14 31.55
CA ALA A 73 -2.93 -1.10 32.00
C ALA A 73 -3.76 -0.48 30.86
N ILE A 74 -3.39 -0.68 29.59
CA ILE A 74 -4.11 -0.18 28.42
C ILE A 74 -4.72 -1.35 27.64
N PRO A 75 -5.97 -1.76 27.94
CA PRO A 75 -6.65 -2.83 27.23
C PRO A 75 -6.78 -2.53 25.73
N GLY A 76 -6.45 -3.52 24.90
CA GLY A 76 -6.62 -3.44 23.45
C GLY A 76 -5.61 -2.57 22.69
N LEU A 77 -4.57 -2.06 23.36
CA LEU A 77 -3.49 -1.27 22.72
C LEU A 77 -2.87 -1.96 21.49
N PRO A 78 -2.52 -3.26 21.52
CA PRO A 78 -1.95 -3.94 20.35
C PRO A 78 -2.91 -3.95 19.15
N ARG A 79 -4.22 -4.13 19.41
CA ARG A 79 -5.26 -4.14 18.38
C ARG A 79 -5.47 -2.74 17.79
N ARG A 80 -5.44 -1.69 18.62
CA ARG A 80 -5.52 -0.29 18.16
C ARG A 80 -4.32 0.09 17.31
N LEU A 81 -3.11 -0.32 17.68
CA LEU A 81 -1.90 -0.08 16.89
C LEU A 81 -1.93 -0.82 15.55
N ALA A 82 -2.35 -2.09 15.54
CA ALA A 82 -2.50 -2.87 14.32
C ALA A 82 -3.55 -2.27 13.38
N LEU A 83 -4.67 -1.78 13.94
CA LEU A 83 -5.71 -1.10 13.18
C LEU A 83 -5.19 0.22 12.59
N ALA A 84 -4.48 1.03 13.37
CA ALA A 84 -3.91 2.30 12.89
C ALA A 84 -2.98 2.07 11.69
N ARG A 85 -2.05 1.11 11.79
CA ARG A 85 -1.15 0.75 10.68
C ARG A 85 -1.93 0.26 9.45
N ARG A 86 -2.98 -0.52 9.65
CA ARG A 86 -3.81 -1.01 8.53
C ARG A 86 -4.59 0.11 7.86
N VAL A 87 -5.12 1.06 8.64
CA VAL A 87 -5.79 2.25 8.11
C VAL A 87 -4.81 3.08 7.29
N GLU A 88 -3.61 3.34 7.80
CA GLU A 88 -2.55 4.05 7.06
C GLU A 88 -2.22 3.37 5.72
N ALA A 89 -2.02 2.04 5.73
CA ALA A 89 -1.75 1.28 4.52
C ALA A 89 -2.89 1.33 3.49
N LEU A 90 -4.14 1.22 3.96
CA LEU A 90 -5.32 1.34 3.09
C LEU A 90 -5.45 2.74 2.52
N MET A 91 -5.19 3.78 3.31
CA MET A 91 -5.21 5.17 2.84
C MET A 91 -4.16 5.39 1.74
N GLN A 92 -2.94 4.87 1.92
CA GLN A 92 -1.91 4.92 0.89
C GLN A 92 -2.36 4.22 -0.39
N ARG A 93 -2.92 3.01 -0.27
CA ARG A 93 -3.39 2.25 -1.43
C ARG A 93 -4.53 2.96 -2.17
N VAL A 94 -5.47 3.56 -1.45
CA VAL A 94 -6.56 4.33 -2.05
C VAL A 94 -6.00 5.56 -2.78
N GLN A 95 -5.01 6.26 -2.21
CA GLN A 95 -4.37 7.39 -2.87
C GLN A 95 -3.62 6.97 -4.15
N GLU A 96 -2.91 5.84 -4.14
CA GLU A 96 -2.28 5.26 -5.34
C GLU A 96 -3.31 4.96 -6.43
N LEU A 97 -4.35 4.20 -6.08
CA LEU A 97 -5.41 3.85 -7.04
C LEU A 97 -6.14 5.09 -7.57
N MET A 98 -6.32 6.12 -6.74
CA MET A 98 -6.89 7.40 -7.19
C MET A 98 -5.97 8.10 -8.19
N ARG A 99 -4.65 8.07 -8.00
CA ARG A 99 -3.66 8.62 -8.94
C ARG A 99 -3.64 7.83 -10.24
N GLU A 100 -3.62 6.50 -10.17
CA GLU A 100 -3.68 5.60 -11.33
C GLU A 100 -4.95 5.83 -12.14
N ARG A 101 -6.13 5.85 -11.50
CA ARG A 101 -7.41 6.15 -12.18
C ARG A 101 -7.40 7.53 -12.82
N ARG A 102 -6.80 8.54 -12.17
CA ARG A 102 -6.68 9.88 -12.74
C ARG A 102 -5.77 9.89 -13.96
N ALA A 103 -4.63 9.19 -13.91
CA ALA A 103 -3.71 9.06 -15.03
C ALA A 103 -4.34 8.34 -16.23
N LEU A 104 -5.01 7.20 -16.00
CA LEU A 104 -5.74 6.47 -17.02
C LEU A 104 -6.87 7.31 -17.64
N ARG A 105 -7.60 8.08 -16.83
CA ARG A 105 -8.63 9.01 -17.33
C ARG A 105 -8.04 10.17 -18.12
N ALA A 106 -6.88 10.70 -17.74
CA ALA A 106 -6.21 11.74 -18.51
C ALA A 106 -5.74 11.19 -19.88
N ALA A 107 -5.21 9.96 -19.91
CA ALA A 107 -4.84 9.28 -21.14
C ALA A 107 -6.05 8.99 -22.05
N ALA A 108 -7.17 8.52 -21.49
CA ALA A 108 -8.41 8.29 -22.23
C ALA A 108 -9.11 9.60 -22.64
N GLY A 109 -9.01 10.66 -21.84
CA GLY A 109 -9.47 12.01 -22.18
C GLY A 109 -8.66 12.68 -23.29
N SER A 110 -7.45 12.17 -23.58
CA SER A 110 -6.62 12.58 -24.72
C SER A 110 -6.95 11.85 -26.02
N THR A 111 -7.84 10.86 -26.01
CA THR A 111 -8.45 10.30 -27.24
C THR A 111 -9.70 11.07 -27.67
N ALA A 112 -9.68 12.40 -27.55
CA ALA A 112 -10.69 13.29 -28.13
C ALA A 112 -10.47 13.50 -29.65
N ALA A 113 -10.28 12.40 -30.39
CA ALA A 113 -10.33 12.35 -31.84
C ALA A 113 -10.42 10.89 -32.34
N VAL A 114 -11.29 10.06 -31.76
CA VAL A 114 -11.75 8.88 -32.50
C VAL A 114 -12.72 9.39 -33.56
N PRO A 115 -12.52 9.13 -34.87
CA PRO A 115 -13.41 9.62 -35.90
C PRO A 115 -14.80 9.01 -35.67
N LEU A 116 -15.76 9.86 -35.32
CA LEU A 116 -17.20 9.59 -35.21
C LEU A 116 -17.81 9.33 -36.61
N MET A 117 -17.15 8.50 -37.40
CA MET A 117 -17.51 8.19 -38.78
C MET A 117 -17.41 6.69 -39.07
N ARG A 118 -16.93 5.89 -38.10
CA ARG A 118 -16.77 4.43 -38.25
C ARG A 118 -17.67 3.57 -37.38
N ALA A 119 -18.41 4.16 -36.43
CA ALA A 119 -19.39 3.41 -35.62
C ALA A 119 -20.76 3.24 -36.32
N THR A 120 -21.04 4.02 -37.37
CA THR A 120 -22.26 3.86 -38.18
C THR A 120 -22.19 2.69 -39.17
N ALA A 121 -21.03 2.04 -39.30
CA ALA A 121 -20.83 0.97 -40.28
C ALA A 121 -21.06 -0.46 -39.74
N LEU A 122 -21.46 -0.62 -38.47
CA LEU A 122 -21.49 -1.94 -37.81
C LEU A 122 -22.88 -2.43 -37.33
N ALA A 123 -23.96 -1.71 -37.61
CA ALA A 123 -25.30 -2.28 -37.48
C ALA A 123 -26.26 -1.59 -38.45
N ASP A 124 -26.72 -2.33 -39.46
CA ASP A 124 -27.93 -1.94 -40.17
C ASP A 124 -29.09 -2.06 -39.16
N LEU A 125 -29.55 -0.92 -38.65
CA LEU A 125 -30.65 -0.84 -37.68
C LEU A 125 -32.00 -0.67 -38.38
N ARG A 126 -32.03 -0.76 -39.72
CA ARG A 126 -33.27 -0.78 -40.51
C ARG A 126 -34.29 -1.72 -39.88
N GLU A 127 -35.46 -1.16 -39.57
CA GLU A 127 -36.61 -1.85 -38.97
C GLU A 127 -36.44 -2.32 -37.51
N LYS A 128 -35.35 -1.98 -36.82
CA LYS A 128 -35.13 -2.35 -35.41
C LYS A 128 -35.48 -1.23 -34.45
N ALA A 129 -36.13 -1.56 -33.34
CA ALA A 129 -36.46 -0.61 -32.28
C ALA A 129 -35.42 -0.65 -31.14
N VAL A 130 -34.82 0.51 -30.85
CA VAL A 130 -33.82 0.69 -29.78
C VAL A 130 -34.42 1.50 -28.64
N LEU A 131 -34.54 0.89 -27.46
CA LEU A 131 -35.02 1.55 -26.24
C LEU A 131 -33.84 2.06 -25.41
N CYS A 132 -33.80 3.36 -25.17
CA CYS A 132 -32.87 3.98 -24.23
C CYS A 132 -33.57 4.29 -22.91
N ILE A 133 -33.00 3.80 -21.83
CA ILE A 133 -33.50 3.98 -20.46
C ILE A 133 -32.49 4.86 -19.74
N GLY A 134 -32.91 6.07 -19.38
CA GLY A 134 -32.02 7.13 -18.94
C GLY A 134 -32.77 8.29 -18.30
N ARG A 135 -32.17 8.92 -17.29
CA ARG A 135 -32.60 10.28 -16.85
C ARG A 135 -31.89 11.38 -17.64
N ASP A 136 -30.84 11.03 -18.38
CA ASP A 136 -30.08 12.00 -19.16
C ASP A 136 -30.67 12.16 -20.56
N GLU A 137 -31.51 13.20 -20.71
CA GLU A 137 -32.06 13.62 -22.00
C GLU A 137 -30.96 13.94 -23.01
N SER A 138 -29.78 14.37 -22.54
CA SER A 138 -28.68 14.77 -23.41
C SER A 138 -28.07 13.59 -24.15
N GLY A 139 -27.76 12.51 -23.43
CA GLY A 139 -27.32 11.26 -24.00
C GLY A 139 -28.41 10.57 -24.83
N ALA A 140 -29.67 10.70 -24.41
CA ALA A 140 -30.81 10.17 -25.16
C ALA A 140 -31.00 10.85 -26.52
N HIS A 141 -30.84 12.17 -26.60
CA HIS A 141 -30.96 12.91 -27.86
C HIS A 141 -29.91 12.51 -28.91
N VAL A 142 -28.67 12.25 -28.47
CA VAL A 142 -27.63 11.83 -29.42
C VAL A 142 -27.80 10.36 -29.79
N ALA A 143 -28.19 9.50 -28.85
CA ALA A 143 -28.55 8.12 -29.16
C ALA A 143 -29.71 8.06 -30.18
N ARG A 144 -30.75 8.91 -30.02
CA ARG A 144 -31.86 9.05 -30.97
C ARG A 144 -31.37 9.35 -32.38
N ARG A 145 -30.58 10.42 -32.56
CA ARG A 145 -30.05 10.78 -33.87
C ARG A 145 -29.23 9.66 -34.48
N MET A 146 -28.40 8.98 -33.69
CA MET A 146 -27.56 7.88 -34.18
C MET A 146 -28.39 6.68 -34.64
N VAL A 147 -29.44 6.32 -33.90
CA VAL A 147 -30.34 5.20 -34.23
C VAL A 147 -31.17 5.53 -35.48
N GLU A 148 -31.74 6.73 -35.55
CA GLU A 148 -32.55 7.18 -36.70
C GLU A 148 -31.70 7.31 -37.98
N MET A 149 -30.48 7.86 -37.88
CA MET A 149 -29.55 7.92 -39.02
C MET A 149 -29.13 6.53 -39.53
N ALA A 150 -29.16 5.51 -38.68
CA ALA A 150 -28.92 4.11 -39.05
C ALA A 150 -30.19 3.37 -39.51
N GLY A 151 -31.33 4.06 -39.62
CA GLY A 151 -32.61 3.51 -40.09
C GLY A 151 -33.45 2.81 -39.02
N GLY A 152 -33.07 2.89 -37.75
CA GLY A 152 -33.80 2.30 -36.63
C GLY A 152 -34.83 3.25 -36.00
N GLN A 153 -35.75 2.66 -35.23
CA GLN A 153 -36.72 3.40 -34.43
C GLN A 153 -36.17 3.60 -33.02
N PHE A 154 -36.22 4.83 -32.51
CA PHE A 154 -35.72 5.12 -31.16
C PHE A 154 -36.87 5.35 -30.18
N LEU A 155 -36.80 4.64 -29.06
CA LEU A 155 -37.71 4.78 -27.93
C LEU A 155 -36.91 5.30 -26.73
N HIS A 156 -37.49 6.20 -25.95
CA HIS A 156 -36.87 6.72 -24.74
C HIS A 156 -37.83 6.63 -23.58
N HIS A 157 -37.37 6.08 -22.46
CA HIS A 157 -38.13 6.05 -21.23
C HIS A 157 -37.32 6.71 -20.11
N THR A 158 -37.83 7.85 -19.62
CA THR A 158 -37.29 8.55 -18.45
C THR A 158 -37.86 7.94 -17.17
N ALA A 159 -37.00 7.68 -16.20
CA ALA A 159 -37.39 7.11 -14.91
C ALA A 159 -38.24 8.06 -14.01
N ASP A 160 -38.66 9.22 -14.52
CA ASP A 160 -39.52 10.18 -13.82
C ASP A 160 -41.02 9.97 -14.11
N GLU A 161 -41.38 9.03 -14.99
CA GLU A 161 -42.77 8.54 -15.13
C GLU A 161 -43.06 7.47 -14.07
N ALA A 162 -43.12 7.92 -12.82
CA ALA A 162 -43.42 7.09 -11.65
C ALA A 162 -44.89 6.65 -11.62
N ASP A 163 -45.31 5.79 -12.57
CA ASP A 163 -46.23 4.67 -12.31
C ASP A 163 -46.45 3.72 -13.49
N ASP A 164 -45.93 4.01 -14.69
CA ASP A 164 -46.38 3.30 -15.90
C ASP A 164 -45.54 2.05 -16.22
N HIS A 165 -45.54 1.10 -15.28
CA HIS A 165 -44.88 -0.20 -15.40
C HIS A 165 -45.30 -0.99 -16.63
N ALA A 166 -46.60 -0.92 -16.98
CA ALA A 166 -47.14 -1.58 -18.15
C ALA A 166 -46.59 -0.95 -19.45
N ALA A 167 -46.40 0.37 -19.48
CA ALA A 167 -45.83 1.08 -20.61
C ALA A 167 -44.33 0.77 -20.79
N LEU A 168 -43.58 0.63 -19.69
CA LEU A 168 -42.18 0.20 -19.74
C LEU A 168 -42.04 -1.23 -20.24
N GLU A 169 -42.83 -2.18 -19.74
CA GLU A 169 -42.80 -3.57 -20.25
C GLU A 169 -43.24 -3.65 -21.72
N ALA A 170 -44.25 -2.88 -22.14
CA ALA A 170 -44.64 -2.81 -23.56
C ALA A 170 -43.51 -2.27 -24.45
N SER A 171 -42.81 -1.24 -23.98
CA SER A 171 -41.64 -0.67 -24.66
C SER A 171 -40.46 -1.66 -24.71
N LEU A 172 -40.25 -2.43 -23.64
CA LEU A 172 -39.25 -3.50 -23.60
C LEU A 172 -39.60 -4.63 -24.57
N VAL A 173 -40.86 -5.02 -24.68
CA VAL A 173 -41.34 -6.05 -25.63
C VAL A 173 -41.19 -5.58 -27.07
N ALA A 174 -41.47 -4.31 -27.36
CA ALA A 174 -41.34 -3.73 -28.70
C ALA A 174 -39.89 -3.51 -29.14
N ALA A 175 -38.93 -3.41 -28.21
CA ALA A 175 -37.53 -3.13 -28.52
C ALA A 175 -36.72 -4.40 -28.88
N ASP A 176 -35.87 -4.30 -29.89
CA ASP A 176 -34.89 -5.35 -30.26
C ASP A 176 -33.56 -5.18 -29.49
N LEU A 177 -33.26 -3.94 -29.09
CA LEU A 177 -32.03 -3.56 -28.39
C LEU A 177 -32.36 -2.59 -27.25
N VAL A 178 -31.75 -2.80 -26.08
CA VAL A 178 -31.91 -1.92 -24.92
C VAL A 178 -30.58 -1.28 -24.52
N ILE A 179 -30.57 0.04 -24.39
CA ILE A 179 -29.43 0.85 -23.91
C ILE A 179 -29.77 1.37 -22.51
N CYS A 180 -29.05 0.87 -21.51
CA CYS A 180 -29.19 1.32 -20.13
C CYS A 180 -28.11 2.36 -19.80
N GLN A 181 -28.48 3.59 -19.47
CA GLN A 181 -27.53 4.61 -18.99
C GLN A 181 -27.34 4.49 -17.47
N SER A 182 -26.09 4.57 -17.00
CA SER A 182 -25.76 4.57 -15.56
C SER A 182 -26.16 5.90 -14.92
N GLY A 183 -27.43 5.96 -14.59
CA GLY A 183 -28.12 7.08 -13.96
C GLY A 183 -29.54 6.69 -13.56
N CYS A 184 -30.05 5.58 -14.11
CA CYS A 184 -31.32 4.95 -13.76
C CYS A 184 -31.28 4.14 -12.46
N VAL A 185 -30.30 4.36 -11.57
CA VAL A 185 -30.22 3.65 -10.28
C VAL A 185 -31.13 4.33 -9.24
N GLY A 186 -32.36 4.62 -9.63
CA GLY A 186 -33.48 4.81 -8.70
C GLY A 186 -34.22 3.48 -8.64
N HIS A 187 -34.17 2.81 -7.47
CA HIS A 187 -34.94 1.64 -7.04
C HIS A 187 -35.53 0.71 -8.14
N ASN A 188 -34.98 -0.51 -8.26
CA ASN A 188 -35.52 -1.66 -9.01
C ASN A 188 -35.60 -1.64 -10.55
N ALA A 189 -35.44 -0.52 -11.26
CA ALA A 189 -35.58 -0.50 -12.73
C ALA A 189 -34.49 -1.30 -13.47
N TYR A 190 -33.21 -1.10 -13.11
CA TYR A 190 -32.07 -1.74 -13.78
C TYR A 190 -32.10 -3.27 -13.71
N TRP A 191 -32.27 -3.84 -12.51
CA TRP A 191 -32.30 -5.30 -12.32
C TRP A 191 -33.45 -5.95 -13.07
N ARG A 192 -34.61 -5.27 -13.17
CA ARG A 192 -35.78 -5.76 -13.90
C ARG A 192 -35.55 -5.76 -15.41
N VAL A 193 -34.99 -4.69 -15.95
CA VAL A 193 -34.60 -4.64 -17.37
C VAL A 193 -33.55 -5.70 -17.69
N GLN A 194 -32.55 -5.85 -16.82
CA GLN A 194 -31.50 -6.87 -16.99
C GLN A 194 -32.07 -8.30 -16.93
N ASP A 195 -32.98 -8.58 -15.99
CA ASP A 195 -33.64 -9.88 -15.86
C ASP A 195 -34.58 -10.16 -17.05
N HIS A 196 -35.35 -9.16 -17.51
CA HIS A 196 -36.18 -9.24 -18.71
C HIS A 196 -35.33 -9.56 -19.95
N CYS A 197 -34.27 -8.79 -20.21
CA CYS A 197 -33.37 -9.02 -21.34
C CYS A 197 -32.69 -10.40 -21.27
N ARG A 198 -32.30 -10.84 -20.07
CA ARG A 198 -31.71 -12.17 -19.86
C ARG A 198 -32.69 -13.31 -20.13
N ARG A 199 -33.97 -13.18 -19.74
CA ARG A 199 -35.00 -14.20 -19.97
C ARG A 199 -35.50 -14.24 -21.41
N THR A 200 -35.57 -13.07 -22.06
CA THR A 200 -36.07 -12.94 -23.45
C THR A 200 -34.96 -13.05 -24.49
N GLY A 201 -33.69 -13.03 -24.08
CA GLY A 201 -32.53 -13.09 -24.98
C GLY A 201 -32.24 -11.78 -25.72
N LYS A 202 -32.84 -10.66 -25.30
CA LYS A 202 -32.65 -9.35 -25.93
C LYS A 202 -31.27 -8.78 -25.65
N GLN A 203 -30.69 -8.14 -26.66
CA GLN A 203 -29.37 -7.52 -26.53
C GLN A 203 -29.49 -6.29 -25.61
N CYS A 204 -28.70 -6.25 -24.54
CA CYS A 204 -28.70 -5.17 -23.55
C CYS A 204 -27.29 -4.64 -23.35
N VAL A 205 -27.09 -3.32 -23.49
CA VAL A 205 -25.80 -2.65 -23.31
C VAL A 205 -25.92 -1.62 -22.19
N LEU A 206 -25.05 -1.75 -21.18
CA LEU A 206 -24.93 -0.79 -20.08
C LEU A 206 -23.85 0.25 -20.41
N VAL A 207 -24.18 1.54 -20.31
CA VAL A 207 -23.27 2.66 -20.59
C VAL A 207 -23.03 3.44 -19.30
N GLU A 208 -21.79 3.42 -18.81
CA GLU A 208 -21.42 3.94 -17.47
C GLU A 208 -21.19 5.47 -17.37
N GLN A 209 -21.21 6.23 -18.46
CA GLN A 209 -21.13 7.70 -18.43
C GLN A 209 -21.78 8.35 -19.67
N PRO A 210 -22.73 9.29 -19.52
CA PRO A 210 -23.23 10.09 -20.65
C PRO A 210 -22.30 11.25 -21.07
N ARG A 211 -21.26 11.58 -20.30
CA ARG A 211 -20.34 12.70 -20.61
C ARG A 211 -19.54 12.54 -21.92
N ALA A 212 -19.47 11.34 -22.47
CA ALA A 212 -18.92 11.12 -23.82
C ALA A 212 -19.75 11.84 -24.90
N LEU A 213 -21.02 12.18 -24.62
CA LEU A 213 -21.94 12.84 -25.55
C LEU A 213 -21.96 14.38 -25.40
N GLU A 214 -21.61 14.93 -24.24
CA GLU A 214 -21.50 16.38 -24.02
C GLU A 214 -20.38 17.03 -24.84
N VAL A 215 -19.25 16.34 -25.00
CA VAL A 215 -18.11 16.80 -25.82
C VAL A 215 -18.46 16.90 -27.31
N LEU A 216 -19.46 16.14 -27.79
CA LEU A 216 -19.95 16.22 -29.16
C LEU A 216 -20.87 17.44 -29.39
N ARG A 217 -21.49 17.99 -28.35
CA ARG A 217 -22.37 19.17 -28.46
C ARG A 217 -21.61 20.49 -28.61
N GLN A 218 -20.50 20.66 -27.90
CA GLN A 218 -19.71 21.90 -28.01
C GLN A 218 -19.18 22.13 -29.43
N ARG A 219 -18.85 21.07 -30.18
CA ARG A 219 -18.36 21.18 -31.57
C ARG A 219 -19.44 21.46 -32.63
N ALA A 220 -20.72 21.24 -32.32
CA ALA A 220 -21.83 21.55 -33.24
C ALA A 220 -22.34 22.99 -33.08
N ALA A 221 -22.26 23.54 -31.85
CA ALA A 221 -22.61 24.94 -31.59
C ALA A 221 -21.59 25.96 -32.12
N GLU A 222 -20.34 25.54 -32.35
CA GLU A 222 -19.28 26.39 -32.92
C GLU A 222 -19.25 26.41 -34.47
N ARG A 223 -20.20 25.76 -35.15
CA ARG A 223 -20.34 25.77 -36.62
C ARG A 223 -21.72 26.19 -37.11
N GLY A 224 -22.45 26.96 -36.31
CA GLY A 224 -23.63 27.73 -36.71
C GLY A 224 -23.27 29.19 -36.79
#